data_AF-A0A2T1KJ10-F1
#
_entry.id   AF-A0A2T1KJ10-F1
#
_cell.length_a   1.000
_cell.length_b   1.000
_cell.length_c   1.000
_cell.angle_alpha   90.00
_cell.angle_beta   90.00
_cell.angle_gamma   90.00
#
_symmetry.space_group_name_H-M   'P 1'
#
loop_
_entity.id
_entity.type
_entity.pdbx_description
1 polymer ?
#
loop_
_entity_poly.entity_id
_entity_poly.type
_entity_poly.pdbx_seq_one_letter_code
_entity_poly.pdbx_strand_id
1 'polypeptide(L)'
;MFRTLMTVTVAGLILTGCNSLPADSTELAERTAPLEYNTVVFTDYNLSRTWNDGIRDAGRTYRLSVENHGQRPTETGTTEVFAVLRNHTDFDYRIEVRTQFFDDYGVPVDARPTWQRSTIPANSVSAYKTLSTSTQPLKYRIEVRELN
;
A
#
# COMPACT_ATOMS: atom_id res chain seq x y z
N MET A 1 -22.21 45.24 59.05
CA MET A 1 -22.69 43.91 58.66
C MET A 1 -21.54 43.14 58.04
N PHE A 2 -21.23 41.98 58.60
CA PHE A 2 -20.25 41.01 58.09
C PHE A 2 -20.64 40.46 56.71
N ARG A 3 -19.65 40.17 55.83
CA ARG A 3 -19.44 38.83 55.20
C ARG A 3 -18.36 38.85 54.07
N THR A 4 -17.20 38.29 54.41
CA THR A 4 -16.48 37.14 53.82
C THR A 4 -16.45 36.88 52.30
N LEU A 5 -15.21 36.82 51.77
CA LEU A 5 -14.58 36.02 50.69
C LEU A 5 -15.42 35.38 49.56
N MET A 6 -14.94 35.53 48.31
CA MET A 6 -14.30 34.41 47.58
C MET A 6 -13.60 34.89 46.29
N THR A 7 -12.30 34.65 46.23
CA THR A 7 -11.46 34.65 45.02
C THR A 7 -11.75 33.38 44.23
N VAL A 8 -12.04 33.50 42.92
CA VAL A 8 -11.93 32.37 41.97
C VAL A 8 -11.10 32.83 40.79
N THR A 9 -9.87 32.34 40.76
CA THR A 9 -8.92 32.44 39.67
C THR A 9 -9.39 31.52 38.54
N VAL A 10 -9.66 32.04 37.35
CA VAL A 10 -9.82 31.22 36.14
C VAL A 10 -8.65 31.51 35.22
N ALA A 11 -7.67 30.61 35.25
CA ALA A 11 -6.57 30.55 34.29
C ALA A 11 -7.11 30.00 32.96
N GLY A 12 -7.31 30.88 31.99
CA GLY A 12 -7.64 30.49 30.61
C GLY A 12 -6.37 30.15 29.83
N LEU A 13 -5.89 28.91 29.95
CA LEU A 13 -4.93 28.34 29.01
C LEU A 13 -5.68 27.98 27.72
N ILE A 14 -5.69 28.89 26.76
CA ILE A 14 -6.08 28.55 25.38
C ILE A 14 -4.87 27.85 24.76
N LEU A 15 -4.78 26.54 24.95
CA LEU A 15 -4.00 25.67 24.08
C LEU A 15 -4.74 25.63 22.73
N THR A 16 -4.46 26.60 21.87
CA THR A 16 -4.79 26.47 20.44
C THR A 16 -3.94 25.33 19.90
N GLY A 17 -4.50 24.14 19.89
CA GLY A 17 -3.95 23.01 19.15
C GLY A 17 -3.77 23.44 17.70
N CYS A 18 -2.55 23.32 17.18
CA CYS A 18 -2.30 23.34 15.76
C CYS A 18 -3.13 22.21 15.14
N ASN A 19 -4.28 22.56 14.57
CA ASN A 19 -4.99 21.73 13.61
C ASN A 19 -4.14 21.66 12.35
N SER A 20 -3.18 20.73 12.29
CA SER A 20 -2.51 20.36 11.05
C SER A 20 -3.30 19.25 10.39
N LEU A 21 -4.33 19.61 9.62
CA LEU A 21 -4.73 18.85 8.44
C LEU A 21 -5.10 19.87 7.37
N PRO A 22 -4.34 19.88 6.27
CA PRO A 22 -4.89 19.26 5.08
C PRO A 22 -4.06 18.04 4.70
N ALA A 23 -4.73 16.90 4.54
CA ALA A 23 -4.19 15.78 3.79
C ALA A 23 -4.00 16.25 2.36
N ASP A 24 -2.77 16.62 2.04
CA ASP A 24 -2.39 17.12 0.74
C ASP A 24 -2.36 15.95 -0.25
N SER A 25 -3.13 16.07 -1.33
CA SER A 25 -3.16 15.10 -2.43
C SER A 25 -1.81 14.92 -3.13
N THR A 26 -0.80 15.73 -2.77
CA THR A 26 0.59 15.60 -3.22
C THR A 26 1.52 14.91 -2.24
N GLU A 27 1.05 14.31 -1.15
CA GLU A 27 1.93 13.51 -0.29
C GLU A 27 2.31 12.20 -1.00
N LEU A 28 3.42 12.25 -1.75
CA LEU A 28 4.09 11.18 -2.49
C LEU A 28 4.66 10.10 -1.55
N ALA A 29 4.00 9.80 -0.43
CA ALA A 29 4.54 8.98 0.65
C ALA A 29 5.03 7.62 0.12
N GLU A 30 4.32 7.01 -0.84
CA GLU A 30 4.72 5.73 -1.45
C GLU A 30 5.95 5.81 -2.37
N ARG A 31 6.25 6.97 -2.99
CA ARG A 31 7.44 7.14 -3.86
C ARG A 31 8.72 7.43 -3.09
N THR A 32 8.60 8.06 -1.91
CA THR A 32 9.72 8.29 -0.98
C THR A 32 9.79 7.29 0.16
N ALA A 33 8.82 6.37 0.24
CA ALA A 33 8.81 5.31 1.23
C ALA A 33 10.08 4.46 1.11
N PRO A 34 10.64 4.00 2.25
CA PRO A 34 11.72 3.04 2.24
C PRO A 34 11.39 1.81 1.38
N LEU A 35 12.45 1.18 0.84
CA LEU A 35 12.33 -0.09 0.14
C LEU A 35 11.90 -1.18 1.13
N GLU A 36 10.59 -1.38 1.24
CA GLU A 36 9.99 -2.50 1.94
C GLU A 36 10.11 -3.78 1.11
N TYR A 37 10.38 -4.88 1.82
CA TYR A 37 10.54 -6.23 1.30
C TYR A 37 9.39 -7.14 1.76
N ASN A 38 9.20 -8.24 1.05
CA ASN A 38 8.14 -9.22 1.25
C ASN A 38 6.76 -8.55 1.29
N THR A 39 6.54 -7.62 0.36
CA THR A 39 5.35 -6.76 0.32
C THR A 39 4.82 -6.63 -1.10
N VAL A 40 3.58 -6.17 -1.21
CA VAL A 40 2.92 -5.78 -2.45
C VAL A 40 2.61 -4.30 -2.36
N VAL A 41 3.03 -3.53 -3.35
CA VAL A 41 2.79 -2.09 -3.41
C VAL A 41 2.01 -1.72 -4.67
N PHE A 42 1.03 -0.84 -4.51
CA PHE A 42 0.41 -0.15 -5.62
C PHE A 42 1.28 1.07 -5.93
N THR A 43 1.75 1.16 -7.17
CA THR A 43 2.61 2.28 -7.63
C THR A 43 1.80 3.36 -8.35
N ASP A 44 0.51 3.10 -8.59
CA ASP A 44 -0.43 4.04 -9.18
C ASP A 44 -1.46 4.51 -8.14
N TYR A 45 -1.61 5.83 -8.05
CA TYR A 45 -2.49 6.53 -7.12
C TYR A 45 -3.97 6.18 -7.27
N ASN A 46 -4.40 5.75 -8.44
CA ASN A 46 -5.81 5.48 -8.72
C ASN A 46 -6.25 4.08 -8.23
N LEU A 47 -5.29 3.19 -7.93
CA LEU A 47 -5.56 1.86 -7.38
C LEU A 47 -5.85 1.89 -5.87
N SER A 48 -5.21 2.83 -5.16
CA SER A 48 -5.13 2.90 -3.70
C SER A 48 -5.36 4.34 -3.25
N ARG A 49 -6.61 4.74 -2.96
CA ARG A 49 -6.91 6.09 -2.43
C ARG A 49 -7.74 6.06 -1.16
N THR A 50 -7.26 6.79 -0.15
CA THR A 50 -8.07 7.27 0.97
C THR A 50 -8.62 8.65 0.59
N TRP A 51 -9.94 8.78 0.49
CA TRP A 51 -10.59 10.09 0.29
C TRP A 51 -10.99 10.64 1.66
N ASN A 52 -10.34 11.69 2.13
CA ASN A 52 -10.83 12.45 3.28
C ASN A 52 -11.56 13.68 2.75
N ASP A 53 -12.85 13.55 2.46
CA ASP A 53 -13.65 14.65 1.88
C ASP A 53 -14.15 15.66 2.94
N GLY A 54 -13.81 15.44 4.21
CA GLY A 54 -14.14 16.35 5.32
C GLY A 54 -15.63 16.46 5.65
N ILE A 55 -16.52 15.77 4.92
CA ILE A 55 -17.98 15.84 5.08
C ILE A 55 -18.54 14.45 5.44
N ARG A 56 -17.85 13.38 5.08
CA ARG A 56 -18.17 12.00 5.44
C ARG A 56 -16.93 11.29 5.92
N ASP A 57 -17.14 10.35 6.85
CA ASP A 57 -16.11 9.43 7.31
C ASP A 57 -15.40 8.86 6.07
N ALA A 58 -14.10 9.14 5.98
CA ALA A 58 -13.25 9.04 4.79
C ALA A 58 -13.21 7.61 4.25
N GLY A 59 -14.22 7.24 3.45
CA GLY A 59 -14.35 5.92 2.86
C GLY A 59 -13.16 5.65 1.93
N ARG A 60 -12.21 4.83 2.38
CA ARG A 60 -11.14 4.33 1.53
C ARG A 60 -11.77 3.58 0.36
N THR A 61 -11.66 4.14 -0.84
CA THR A 61 -12.22 3.50 -2.04
C THR A 61 -11.07 2.78 -2.73
N TYR A 62 -10.87 1.52 -2.37
CA TYR A 62 -9.89 0.65 -2.99
C TYR A 62 -10.51 0.09 -4.27
N ARG A 63 -9.98 0.43 -5.46
CA ARG A 63 -10.37 -0.27 -6.70
C ARG A 63 -9.84 -1.69 -6.67
N LEU A 64 -8.60 -1.84 -6.22
CA LEU A 64 -7.95 -3.12 -5.97
C LEU A 64 -7.47 -3.20 -4.52
N SER A 65 -7.55 -4.40 -3.91
CA SER A 65 -6.88 -4.72 -2.64
C SER A 65 -6.00 -5.96 -2.79
N VAL A 66 -5.03 -6.10 -1.88
CA VAL A 66 -4.24 -7.32 -1.73
C VAL A 66 -4.91 -8.17 -0.66
N GLU A 67 -5.40 -9.35 -1.04
CA GLU A 67 -6.02 -10.31 -0.12
C GLU A 67 -4.98 -11.19 0.57
N ASN A 68 -3.95 -11.57 -0.17
CA ASN A 68 -2.86 -12.41 0.31
C ASN A 68 -1.62 -12.22 -0.57
N HIS A 69 -0.44 -12.43 -0.03
CA HIS A 69 0.79 -12.52 -0.80
C HIS A 69 1.80 -13.36 -0.02
N GLY A 70 2.78 -13.88 -0.73
CA GLY A 70 3.76 -14.75 -0.10
C GLY A 70 4.76 -15.29 -1.08
N GLN A 71 5.60 -16.16 -0.55
CA GLN A 71 6.52 -16.95 -1.33
C GLN A 71 6.55 -18.38 -0.82
N ARG A 72 6.84 -19.32 -1.71
CA ARG A 72 6.99 -20.74 -1.37
C ARG A 72 8.08 -21.40 -2.23
N PRO A 73 8.82 -22.36 -1.68
CA PRO A 73 9.80 -23.11 -2.47
C PRO A 73 9.08 -24.02 -3.47
N THR A 74 9.69 -24.22 -4.63
CA THR A 74 9.26 -25.20 -5.63
C THR A 74 10.08 -26.48 -5.53
N GLU A 75 9.67 -27.53 -6.25
CA GLU A 75 10.40 -28.80 -6.31
C GLU A 75 11.83 -28.65 -6.85
N THR A 76 12.09 -27.65 -7.69
CA THR A 76 13.41 -27.37 -8.26
C THR A 76 14.29 -26.49 -7.38
N GLY A 77 13.81 -26.13 -6.18
CA GLY A 77 14.51 -25.26 -5.24
C GLY A 77 14.48 -23.77 -5.59
N THR A 78 13.74 -23.38 -6.62
CA THR A 78 13.43 -21.97 -6.90
C THR A 78 12.31 -21.47 -5.98
N THR A 79 12.12 -20.16 -5.90
CA THR A 79 11.08 -19.53 -5.10
C THR A 79 9.95 -19.07 -6.00
N GLU A 80 8.72 -19.55 -5.76
CA GLU A 80 7.51 -18.97 -6.34
C GLU A 80 7.01 -17.84 -5.44
N VAL A 81 6.85 -16.66 -6.00
CA VAL A 81 6.24 -15.49 -5.35
C VAL A 81 4.85 -15.30 -5.92
N PHE A 82 3.88 -14.97 -5.06
CA PHE A 82 2.50 -14.75 -5.47
C PHE A 82 1.87 -13.55 -4.77
N ALA A 83 0.89 -12.93 -5.45
CA ALA A 83 -0.06 -12.00 -4.88
C ALA A 83 -1.48 -12.39 -5.31
N VAL A 84 -2.42 -12.27 -4.39
CA VAL A 84 -3.85 -12.46 -4.60
C VAL A 84 -4.49 -11.09 -4.51
N LEU A 85 -5.03 -10.63 -5.64
CA LEU A 85 -5.59 -9.29 -5.79
C LEU A 85 -7.10 -9.38 -5.95
N ARG A 86 -7.84 -8.56 -5.20
CA ARG A 86 -9.30 -8.44 -5.32
C ARG A 86 -9.66 -7.17 -6.07
N ASN A 87 -10.54 -7.30 -7.05
CA ASN A 87 -11.19 -6.20 -7.72
C ASN A 87 -12.53 -5.89 -7.05
N HIS A 88 -12.73 -4.63 -6.68
CA HIS A 88 -13.96 -4.13 -6.05
C HIS A 88 -14.84 -3.35 -7.03
N THR A 89 -14.46 -3.27 -8.30
CA THR A 89 -15.26 -2.59 -9.33
C THR A 89 -16.21 -3.55 -10.02
N ASP A 90 -17.27 -2.98 -10.62
CA ASP A 90 -18.26 -3.71 -11.42
C ASP A 90 -17.80 -3.97 -12.87
N PHE A 91 -16.51 -3.79 -13.16
CA PHE A 91 -15.92 -4.01 -14.49
C PHE A 91 -14.54 -4.66 -14.39
N ASP A 92 -14.12 -5.33 -15.46
CA ASP A 92 -12.79 -5.94 -15.53
C ASP A 92 -11.69 -4.87 -15.42
N TYR A 93 -10.78 -5.06 -14.47
CA TYR A 93 -9.68 -4.13 -14.23
C TYR A 93 -8.39 -4.64 -14.88
N ARG A 94 -7.75 -3.81 -15.69
CA ARG A 94 -6.48 -4.13 -16.34
C ARG A 94 -5.32 -3.47 -15.62
N ILE A 95 -4.31 -4.26 -15.30
CA ILE A 95 -3.13 -3.83 -14.57
C ILE A 95 -1.86 -4.34 -15.24
N GLU A 96 -0.75 -3.75 -14.82
CA GLU A 96 0.57 -4.33 -14.98
C GLU A 96 1.14 -4.68 -13.61
N VAL A 97 1.76 -5.87 -13.52
CA VAL A 97 2.37 -6.37 -12.29
C VAL A 97 3.79 -6.82 -12.59
N ARG A 98 4.72 -6.56 -11.68
CA ARG A 98 6.06 -7.14 -11.73
C ARG A 98 6.53 -7.55 -10.34
N THR A 99 7.50 -8.45 -10.30
CA THR A 99 8.24 -8.76 -9.08
C THR A 99 9.68 -8.35 -9.25
N GLN A 100 10.25 -7.75 -8.22
CA GLN A 100 11.68 -7.56 -8.07
C GLN A 100 12.18 -8.47 -6.95
N PHE A 101 13.18 -9.29 -7.25
CA PHE A 101 13.86 -10.11 -6.26
C PHE A 101 15.09 -9.41 -5.70
N PHE A 102 15.38 -9.65 -4.42
CA PHE A 102 16.53 -9.12 -3.70
C PHE A 102 17.20 -10.22 -2.91
N ASP A 103 18.51 -10.13 -2.74
CA ASP A 103 19.26 -11.01 -1.85
C ASP A 103 19.05 -10.65 -0.37
N ASP A 104 19.71 -11.39 0.52
CA ASP A 104 19.63 -11.16 1.97
C ASP A 104 20.14 -9.77 2.39
N TYR A 105 21.02 -9.16 1.60
CA TYR A 105 21.55 -7.81 1.83
C TYR A 105 20.64 -6.71 1.24
N GLY A 106 19.55 -7.07 0.58
CA GLY A 106 18.63 -6.12 -0.05
C GLY A 106 19.12 -5.61 -1.41
N VAL A 107 20.07 -6.30 -2.04
CA VAL A 107 20.57 -5.97 -3.37
C VAL A 107 19.65 -6.62 -4.41
N PRO A 108 19.16 -5.87 -5.42
CA PRO A 108 18.40 -6.46 -6.51
C PRO A 108 19.20 -7.55 -7.24
N VAL A 109 18.63 -8.73 -7.40
CA VAL A 109 19.28 -9.85 -8.13
C VAL A 109 18.82 -9.95 -9.58
N ASP A 110 17.66 -9.39 -9.91
CA ASP A 110 17.17 -9.33 -11.28
C ASP A 110 17.74 -8.11 -12.00
N ALA A 111 18.42 -8.33 -13.12
CA ALA A 111 18.95 -7.23 -13.92
C ALA A 111 17.85 -6.27 -14.40
N ARG A 112 16.65 -6.80 -14.77
CA ARG A 112 15.50 -6.03 -15.29
C ARG A 112 14.17 -6.75 -15.03
N PRO A 113 13.49 -6.52 -13.90
CA PRO A 113 12.15 -7.07 -13.67
C PRO A 113 11.16 -6.51 -14.70
N THR A 114 10.43 -7.39 -15.38
CA THR A 114 9.55 -7.05 -16.51
C THR A 114 8.10 -6.92 -16.06
N TRP A 115 7.40 -5.89 -16.56
CA TRP A 115 5.97 -5.71 -16.35
C TRP A 115 5.16 -6.73 -17.14
N GLN A 116 4.24 -7.41 -16.47
CA GLN A 116 3.31 -8.38 -17.05
C GLN A 116 1.90 -7.83 -16.96
N ARG A 117 1.17 -7.88 -18.07
CA ARG A 117 -0.23 -7.46 -18.11
C ARG A 117 -1.11 -8.51 -17.45
N SER A 118 -2.06 -8.08 -16.64
CA SER A 118 -3.07 -8.93 -16.02
C SER A 118 -4.44 -8.26 -16.06
N THR A 119 -5.49 -9.07 -16.17
CA THR A 119 -6.87 -8.63 -16.04
C THR A 119 -7.46 -9.29 -14.81
N ILE A 120 -8.03 -8.49 -13.91
CA ILE A 120 -8.77 -8.98 -12.76
C ILE A 120 -10.26 -8.77 -13.06
N PRO A 121 -11.07 -9.84 -13.18
CA PRO A 121 -12.48 -9.70 -13.51
C PRO A 121 -13.24 -8.83 -12.49
N ALA A 122 -14.35 -8.23 -12.92
CA ALA A 122 -15.26 -7.48 -12.06
C ALA A 122 -15.60 -8.25 -10.76
N ASN A 123 -15.55 -7.57 -9.61
CA ASN A 123 -15.92 -8.13 -8.29
C ASN A 123 -15.28 -9.49 -7.95
N SER A 124 -14.09 -9.77 -8.49
CA SER A 124 -13.45 -11.07 -8.42
C SER A 124 -12.05 -11.00 -7.81
N VAL A 125 -11.43 -12.16 -7.65
CA VAL A 125 -10.07 -12.32 -7.17
C VAL A 125 -9.23 -12.98 -8.25
N SER A 126 -8.00 -12.51 -8.44
CA SER A 126 -7.04 -13.09 -9.36
C SER A 126 -5.68 -13.25 -8.69
N ALA A 127 -4.96 -14.31 -9.05
CA ALA A 127 -3.63 -14.58 -8.55
C ALA A 127 -2.57 -14.23 -9.60
N TYR A 128 -1.63 -13.39 -9.21
CA TYR A 128 -0.36 -13.19 -9.90
C TYR A 128 0.69 -14.13 -9.30
N LYS A 129 1.49 -14.77 -10.15
CA LYS A 129 2.56 -15.69 -9.74
C LYS A 129 3.79 -15.49 -10.61
N THR A 130 4.96 -15.57 -10.01
CA THR A 130 6.23 -15.59 -10.73
C THR A 130 7.24 -16.49 -10.04
N LEU A 131 8.21 -16.99 -10.80
CA LEU A 131 9.31 -17.81 -10.30
C LEU A 131 10.59 -16.98 -10.25
N SER A 132 11.40 -17.19 -9.22
CA SER A 132 12.78 -16.74 -9.20
C SER A 132 13.62 -17.49 -10.23
N THR A 133 14.68 -16.86 -10.71
CA THR A 133 15.69 -17.50 -11.56
C THR A 133 16.83 -18.13 -10.75
N SER A 134 16.87 -17.87 -9.44
CA SER A 134 17.86 -18.38 -8.49
C SER A 134 17.25 -19.36 -7.50
N THR A 135 18.06 -20.30 -7.02
CA THR A 135 17.73 -21.23 -5.93
C THR A 135 18.17 -20.72 -4.55
N GLN A 136 18.79 -19.54 -4.50
CA GLN A 136 19.11 -18.89 -3.23
C GLN A 136 17.82 -18.37 -2.57
N PRO A 137 17.80 -18.26 -1.23
CA PRO A 137 16.76 -17.51 -0.54
C PRO A 137 16.71 -16.07 -1.04
N LEU A 138 15.51 -15.57 -1.35
CA LEU A 138 15.30 -14.23 -1.84
C LEU A 138 14.23 -13.52 -1.01
N LYS A 139 14.36 -12.20 -0.96
CA LYS A 139 13.29 -11.28 -0.61
C LYS A 139 12.61 -10.84 -1.90
N TYR A 140 11.34 -10.46 -1.81
CA TYR A 140 10.59 -10.01 -2.99
C TYR A 140 9.89 -8.68 -2.74
N ARG A 141 9.60 -7.94 -3.80
CA ARG A 141 8.65 -6.83 -3.81
C ARG A 141 7.80 -6.96 -5.06
N ILE A 142 6.48 -7.07 -4.89
CA ILE A 142 5.54 -7.06 -6.01
C ILE A 142 5.04 -5.63 -6.19
N GLU A 143 5.12 -5.13 -7.41
CA GLU A 143 4.63 -3.81 -7.77
C GLU A 143 3.46 -3.95 -8.74
N VAL A 144 2.39 -3.21 -8.46
CA VAL A 144 1.17 -3.19 -9.27
C VAL A 144 0.92 -1.76 -9.76
N ARG A 145 0.56 -1.59 -11.02
CA ARG A 145 0.15 -0.30 -11.60
C ARG A 145 -1.01 -0.47 -12.57
N GLU A 146 -1.69 0.64 -12.87
CA GLU A 146 -2.71 0.63 -13.92
C GLU A 146 -2.06 0.41 -15.28
N LEU A 147 -2.80 -0.26 -16.18
CA LEU A 147 -2.41 -0.34 -17.57
C LEU A 147 -2.68 1.02 -18.22
N ASN A 148 -1.61 1.75 -18.55
CA ASN A 148 -1.66 2.99 -19.35
C ASN A 148 -2.08 2.74 -20.80
#